data_AF-A0A7Y5U9V7-F1
#
_entry.id   AF-A0A7Y5U9V7-F1
#
_cell.length_a   1.000
_cell.length_b   1.000
_cell.length_c   1.000
_cell.angle_alpha   90.00
_cell.angle_beta   90.00
_cell.angle_gamma   90.00
#
_symmetry.space_group_name_H-M   'P 1'
#
loop_
_entity.id
_entity.type
_entity.pdbx_description
1 polymer ?
#
loop_
_entity_poly.entity_id
_entity_poly.type
_entity_poly.pdbx_seq_one_letter_code
_entity_poly.pdbx_strand_id
1 'polypeptide(L)'
;MARGGLILACATFVAWTSACDETTSDPSVLWRPAGPVPSLSAPIRPLDRYVMAKRDERCVVEVLRDDVVVETLEPDYACPRDLEMGERIRLTGMVCMREGGESAERNVPVVCPNPLTNAERDRRKAAAPKDGG
;
A
#
# COMPACT_ATOMS: atom_id res chain seq x y z
N MET A 1 13.65 14.65 64.49
CA MET A 1 14.88 13.86 64.69
C MET A 1 14.61 12.50 64.07
N ALA A 2 15.32 11.93 63.10
CA ALA A 2 16.69 12.13 62.64
C ALA A 2 16.78 12.03 61.10
N ARG A 3 17.76 12.73 60.55
CA ARG A 3 18.21 12.73 59.15
C ARG A 3 19.32 11.67 59.00
N GLY A 4 19.31 10.89 57.91
CA GLY A 4 20.48 10.19 57.37
C GLY A 4 20.42 10.34 55.84
N GLY A 5 21.39 10.90 55.12
CA GLY A 5 22.84 10.70 55.21
C GLY A 5 23.21 9.66 54.14
N LEU A 6 23.17 10.03 52.85
CA LEU A 6 24.33 10.24 51.96
C LEU A 6 25.40 9.14 52.07
N ILE A 7 25.70 8.44 50.96
CA ILE A 7 27.07 8.26 50.43
C ILE A 7 26.98 7.91 48.94
N LEU A 8 27.66 8.75 48.17
CA LEU A 8 28.02 8.63 46.77
C LEU A 8 29.14 7.59 46.65
N ALA A 9 29.02 6.61 45.76
CA ALA A 9 30.13 5.73 45.39
C ALA A 9 30.27 5.69 43.86
N CYS A 10 31.19 6.51 43.36
CA CYS A 10 31.91 6.28 42.11
C CYS A 10 32.64 4.94 42.18
N ALA A 11 32.61 4.17 41.09
CA ALA A 11 33.80 3.84 40.29
C ALA A 11 33.57 2.57 39.45
N THR A 12 33.59 2.79 38.12
CA THR A 12 34.29 2.01 37.09
C THR A 12 34.16 0.49 37.09
N PHE A 13 33.66 -0.12 36.01
CA PHE A 13 34.30 -1.34 35.45
C PHE A 13 34.02 -1.48 33.94
N VAL A 14 35.13 -1.45 33.20
CA VAL A 14 35.47 -2.04 31.89
C VAL A 14 34.89 -1.46 30.60
N ALA A 15 35.78 -0.74 29.93
CA ALA A 15 35.81 -0.49 28.50
C ALA A 15 35.78 -1.81 27.70
N TRP A 16 34.71 -2.02 26.91
CA TRP A 16 34.76 -2.87 25.72
C TRP A 16 34.75 -1.93 24.52
N THR A 17 35.93 -1.44 24.15
CA THR A 17 36.15 -0.86 22.83
C THR A 17 36.26 -2.03 21.86
N SER A 18 35.15 -2.35 21.20
CA SER A 18 35.17 -3.17 20.00
C SER A 18 36.17 -2.56 19.03
N ALA A 19 37.22 -3.30 18.74
CA ALA A 19 38.16 -3.02 17.66
C ALA A 19 37.36 -2.94 16.35
N CYS A 20 37.04 -1.73 15.91
CA CYS A 20 36.74 -1.50 14.50
C CYS A 20 38.08 -1.63 13.78
N ASP A 21 38.28 -2.80 13.18
CA ASP A 21 39.34 -3.08 12.23
C ASP A 21 39.29 -2.02 11.13
N GLU A 22 40.32 -1.17 11.11
CA GLU A 22 40.50 -0.11 10.13
C GLU A 22 40.85 -0.76 8.79
N THR A 23 39.82 -1.16 8.06
CA THR A 23 39.95 -1.60 6.66
C THR A 23 40.46 -0.43 5.85
N THR A 24 41.78 -0.41 5.64
CA THR A 24 42.49 0.45 4.69
C THR A 24 41.83 0.31 3.32
N SER A 25 40.97 1.26 2.98
CA SER A 25 40.39 1.38 1.65
C SER A 25 41.44 2.01 0.75
N ASP A 26 42.01 1.20 -0.14
CA ASP A 26 42.85 1.64 -1.24
C ASP A 26 42.08 2.63 -2.13
N PRO A 27 42.51 3.91 -2.27
CA PRO A 27 41.79 4.90 -3.05
C PRO A 27 42.17 4.88 -4.54
N SER A 28 42.35 3.69 -5.14
CA SER A 28 42.75 3.57 -6.56
C SER A 28 41.76 2.78 -7.42
N VAL A 29 40.49 2.69 -7.00
CA VAL A 29 39.42 2.24 -7.92
C VAL A 29 39.14 3.36 -8.92
N LEU A 30 39.82 3.26 -10.05
CA LEU A 30 39.62 3.99 -11.29
C LEU A 30 38.12 4.24 -11.56
N TRP A 31 37.65 5.46 -11.33
CA TRP A 31 36.33 5.92 -11.76
C TRP A 31 36.31 5.94 -13.28
N ARG A 32 35.79 4.86 -13.87
CA ARG A 32 35.40 4.82 -15.28
C ARG A 32 34.10 5.62 -15.40
N PRO A 33 34.03 6.68 -16.23
CA PRO A 33 32.78 7.40 -16.42
C PRO A 33 31.74 6.41 -16.97
N ALA A 34 30.67 6.20 -16.20
CA ALA A 34 29.52 5.44 -16.66
C ALA A 34 29.00 6.11 -17.94
N GLY A 35 28.89 5.34 -19.03
CA GLY A 35 28.17 5.79 -20.22
C GLY A 35 26.74 6.18 -19.86
N PRO A 36 26.02 6.88 -20.74
CA PRO A 36 24.65 7.32 -20.48
C PRO A 36 23.81 6.11 -20.07
N VAL A 37 23.37 6.09 -18.81
CA VAL A 37 22.46 5.07 -18.32
C VAL A 37 21.15 5.22 -19.08
N PRO A 38 20.60 4.14 -19.66
CA PRO A 38 19.26 4.20 -20.22
C PRO A 38 18.32 4.65 -19.10
N SER A 39 17.57 5.72 -19.36
CA SER A 39 16.55 6.20 -18.44
C SER A 39 15.60 5.04 -18.16
N LEU A 40 15.63 4.52 -16.94
CA LEU A 40 14.59 3.62 -16.46
C LEU A 40 13.28 4.41 -16.57
N SER A 41 12.31 3.88 -17.32
CA SER A 41 10.98 4.48 -17.40
C SER A 41 10.47 4.70 -15.98
N ALA A 42 9.91 5.89 -15.72
CA ALA A 42 9.39 6.22 -14.41
C ALA A 42 8.47 5.09 -13.91
N PRO A 43 8.54 4.69 -12.62
CA PRO A 43 7.66 3.66 -12.09
C PRO A 43 6.21 4.06 -12.35
N ILE A 44 5.51 3.29 -13.20
CA ILE A 44 4.07 3.45 -13.38
C ILE A 44 3.45 3.03 -12.04
N ARG A 45 3.04 3.99 -11.22
CA ARG A 45 2.25 3.71 -10.03
C ARG A 45 0.78 3.66 -10.45
N PRO A 46 0.12 2.48 -10.44
CA PRO A 46 -1.33 2.45 -10.55
C PRO A 46 -1.86 2.96 -9.20
N LEU A 47 -2.30 4.21 -9.16
CA LEU A 47 -2.92 4.82 -7.99
C LEU A 47 -4.45 4.63 -7.96
N ASP A 48 -5.00 4.05 -9.02
CA ASP A 48 -6.44 3.85 -9.20
C ASP A 48 -6.91 2.73 -8.26
N ARG A 49 -7.82 3.06 -7.35
CA ARG A 49 -8.50 2.14 -6.44
C ARG A 49 -9.90 1.86 -6.94
N TYR A 50 -10.28 0.59 -6.97
CA TYR A 50 -11.62 0.18 -7.39
C TYR A 50 -12.47 -0.11 -6.15
N VAL A 51 -13.62 0.55 -6.05
CA VAL A 51 -14.58 0.33 -4.97
C VAL A 51 -15.96 0.06 -5.54
N MET A 52 -16.70 -0.86 -4.94
CA MET A 52 -18.12 -1.06 -5.21
C MET A 52 -18.92 -0.45 -4.06
N ALA A 53 -19.80 0.48 -4.39
CA ALA A 53 -20.68 1.13 -3.43
C ALA A 53 -22.14 0.84 -3.78
N LYS A 54 -22.97 0.71 -2.76
CA LYS A 54 -24.43 0.58 -2.92
C LYS A 54 -25.04 1.96 -3.14
N ARG A 55 -25.82 2.08 -4.21
CA ARG A 55 -26.64 3.24 -4.59
C ARG A 55 -28.09 2.75 -4.69
N ASP A 56 -28.84 2.97 -3.62
CA ASP A 56 -30.22 2.52 -3.48
C ASP A 56 -30.35 0.98 -3.64
N GLU A 57 -30.92 0.52 -4.75
CA GLU A 57 -31.12 -0.91 -5.05
C GLU A 57 -30.02 -1.51 -5.93
N ARG A 58 -29.10 -0.69 -6.45
CA ARG A 58 -28.05 -1.10 -7.39
C ARG A 58 -26.67 -0.79 -6.84
N CYS A 59 -25.67 -1.44 -7.41
CA CYS A 59 -24.29 -1.19 -7.07
C CYS A 59 -23.56 -0.57 -8.25
N VAL A 60 -22.68 0.37 -7.94
CA VAL A 60 -21.81 1.05 -8.92
C VAL A 60 -20.37 0.73 -8.57
N VAL A 61 -19.50 0.69 -9.59
CA VAL A 61 -18.06 0.58 -9.37
C VAL A 61 -17.44 1.94 -9.61
N GLU A 62 -16.82 2.50 -8.58
CA GLU A 62 -16.13 3.78 -8.64
C GLU A 62 -14.61 3.52 -8.70
N VAL A 63 -13.93 4.26 -9.57
CA VAL A 63 -12.47 4.29 -9.65
C VAL A 63 -12.01 5.57 -8.97
N LEU A 64 -11.23 5.41 -7.91
CA LEU A 64 -10.70 6.51 -7.11
C LEU A 64 -9.22 6.71 -7.41
N ARG A 65 -8.81 7.96 -7.61
CA ARG A 65 -7.40 8.37 -7.63
C ARG A 65 -7.22 9.42 -6.55
N ASP A 66 -6.28 9.19 -5.64
CA ASP A 66 -6.03 10.09 -4.50
C ASP A 66 -7.31 10.41 -3.70
N ASP A 67 -8.15 9.40 -3.46
CA ASP A 67 -9.45 9.48 -2.76
C ASP A 67 -10.55 10.26 -3.49
N VAL A 68 -10.28 10.72 -4.70
CA VAL A 68 -11.25 11.39 -5.57
C VAL A 68 -11.79 10.41 -6.60
N VAL A 69 -13.11 10.33 -6.76
CA VAL A 69 -13.73 9.54 -7.82
C VAL A 69 -13.38 10.17 -9.18
N VAL A 70 -12.63 9.45 -9.99
CA VAL A 70 -12.21 9.89 -11.34
C VAL A 70 -13.06 9.28 -12.44
N GLU A 71 -13.68 8.12 -12.17
CA GLU A 71 -14.50 7.40 -13.13
C GLU A 71 -15.54 6.57 -12.36
N THR A 72 -16.79 6.57 -12.84
CA THR A 72 -17.86 5.71 -12.32
C THR A 72 -18.30 4.78 -13.44
N LEU A 73 -18.18 3.48 -13.21
CA LEU A 73 -18.67 2.44 -14.08
C LEU A 73 -20.12 2.16 -13.67
N GLU A 74 -21.06 2.63 -14.49
CA GLU A 74 -22.50 2.63 -14.23
C GLU A 74 -23.31 1.57 -14.99
N PRO A 75 -22.87 0.34 -15.27
CA PRO A 75 -23.86 -0.69 -15.50
C PRO A 75 -24.47 -1.02 -14.13
N ASP A 76 -25.79 -0.97 -14.07
CA ASP A 76 -26.59 -1.37 -12.93
C ASP A 76 -26.15 -2.77 -12.43
N TYR A 77 -25.24 -2.87 -11.45
CA TYR A 77 -24.77 -4.16 -10.95
C TYR A 77 -25.66 -4.66 -9.82
N ALA A 78 -25.82 -5.98 -9.73
CA ALA A 78 -26.45 -6.59 -8.56
C ALA A 78 -25.55 -6.44 -7.33
N CYS A 79 -26.10 -5.93 -6.23
CA CYS A 79 -25.35 -5.80 -5.00
C CYS A 79 -25.16 -7.15 -4.29
N PRO A 80 -23.99 -7.40 -3.69
CA PRO A 80 -23.83 -8.47 -2.71
C PRO A 80 -24.86 -8.32 -1.58
N ARG A 81 -25.41 -9.43 -1.10
CA ARG A 81 -26.51 -9.43 -0.11
C ARG A 81 -26.12 -8.77 1.21
N ASP A 82 -24.84 -8.86 1.53
CA ASP A 82 -24.19 -8.42 2.74
C ASP A 82 -23.64 -6.99 2.62
N LEU A 83 -23.81 -6.31 1.48
CA LEU A 83 -23.44 -4.91 1.28
C LEU A 83 -24.59 -3.97 1.66
N GLU A 84 -24.37 -3.18 2.70
CA GLU A 84 -25.35 -2.21 3.21
C GLU A 84 -25.12 -0.80 2.65
N MET A 85 -26.10 0.08 2.82
CA MET A 85 -25.96 1.49 2.44
C MET A 85 -24.88 2.16 3.31
N GLY A 86 -24.00 2.95 2.68
CA GLY A 86 -22.87 3.59 3.35
C GLY A 86 -21.61 2.71 3.46
N GLU A 87 -21.71 1.44 3.12
CA GLU A 87 -20.57 0.53 3.00
C GLU A 87 -20.00 0.49 1.58
N ARG A 88 -18.74 0.07 1.50
CA ARG A 88 -18.00 -0.07 0.24
C ARG A 88 -17.21 -1.37 0.27
N ILE A 89 -17.06 -2.01 -0.88
CA ILE A 89 -16.11 -3.11 -1.06
C ILE A 89 -14.97 -2.61 -1.92
N ARG A 90 -13.78 -2.53 -1.36
CA ARG A 90 -12.56 -2.13 -2.05
C ARG A 90 -11.79 -3.34 -2.55
N LEU A 91 -11.29 -3.25 -3.78
CA LEU A 91 -10.31 -4.18 -4.32
C LEU A 91 -8.89 -3.75 -3.96
N THR A 92 -8.13 -4.65 -3.35
CA THR A 92 -6.70 -4.49 -3.09
C THR A 92 -5.97 -5.71 -3.67
N GLY A 93 -5.42 -5.55 -4.88
CA GLY A 93 -4.81 -6.65 -5.61
C GLY A 93 -5.85 -7.67 -6.05
N MET A 94 -5.85 -8.85 -5.44
CA MET A 94 -6.83 -9.94 -5.69
C MET A 94 -7.80 -10.16 -4.53
N VAL A 95 -7.71 -9.34 -3.49
CA VAL A 95 -8.50 -9.48 -2.26
C VAL A 95 -9.46 -8.30 -2.14
N CYS A 96 -10.64 -8.56 -1.61
CA CYS A 96 -11.63 -7.54 -1.35
C CYS A 96 -11.79 -7.30 0.15
N MET A 97 -11.88 -6.04 0.52
CA MET A 97 -12.07 -5.60 1.89
C MET A 97 -13.31 -4.72 1.96
N ARG A 98 -14.05 -4.84 3.06
CA ARG A 98 -15.15 -3.92 3.34
C ARG A 98 -14.60 -2.68 4.01
N GLU A 99 -15.08 -1.52 3.60
CA GLU A 99 -14.73 -0.22 4.17
C GLU A 99 -16.01 0.58 4.47
N GLY A 100 -15.99 1.33 5.57
CA GLY A 100 -17.11 2.17 5.99
C GLY A 100 -18.29 1.43 6.64
N GLY A 101 -19.32 2.20 6.99
CA GLY A 101 -20.48 1.74 7.75
C GLY A 101 -20.22 1.61 9.25
N GLU A 102 -21.32 1.53 10.01
CA GLU A 102 -21.30 1.21 11.46
C GLU A 102 -20.93 -0.27 11.71
N SER A 103 -21.04 -1.08 10.65
CA SER A 103 -20.89 -2.53 10.63
C SER A 103 -19.51 -2.99 10.15
N ALA A 104 -18.49 -2.12 10.17
CA ALA A 104 -17.12 -2.46 9.73
C ALA A 104 -16.52 -3.68 10.46
N GLU A 105 -17.07 -4.05 11.63
CA GLU A 105 -16.64 -5.18 12.46
C GLU A 105 -17.35 -6.51 12.15
N ARG A 106 -18.19 -6.60 11.10
CA ARG A 106 -18.85 -7.86 10.76
C ARG A 106 -17.82 -8.93 10.33
N ASN A 107 -17.82 -10.06 11.04
CA ASN A 107 -17.02 -11.25 10.72
C ASN A 107 -17.61 -12.06 9.54
N VAL A 108 -17.98 -11.38 8.45
CA VAL A 108 -18.46 -12.03 7.22
C VAL A 108 -17.35 -11.98 6.18
N PRO A 109 -16.97 -13.11 5.57
CA PRO A 109 -15.95 -13.11 4.53
C PRO A 109 -16.42 -12.29 3.33
N VAL A 110 -15.58 -11.36 2.90
CA VAL A 110 -15.86 -10.51 1.74
C VAL A 110 -15.39 -11.25 0.48
N VAL A 111 -16.33 -11.73 -0.32
CA VAL A 111 -16.04 -12.30 -1.64
C VAL A 111 -15.98 -11.16 -2.65
N CYS A 112 -14.94 -11.15 -3.49
CA CYS A 112 -14.81 -10.14 -4.52
C CYS A 112 -15.92 -10.22 -5.57
N PRO A 113 -16.71 -9.15 -5.77
CA PRO A 113 -17.69 -9.11 -6.84
C PRO A 113 -17.01 -9.19 -8.22
N ASN A 114 -17.60 -9.95 -9.13
CA ASN A 114 -17.12 -10.05 -10.52
C ASN A 114 -16.98 -8.69 -11.21
N PRO A 115 -17.92 -7.73 -11.07
CA PRO A 115 -17.76 -6.40 -11.66
C PRO A 115 -16.46 -5.70 -11.26
N LEU A 116 -16.10 -5.81 -9.98
CA LEU A 116 -14.94 -5.14 -9.40
C LEU A 116 -13.64 -5.73 -9.96
N THR A 117 -13.54 -7.06 -9.97
CA THR A 117 -12.36 -7.79 -10.47
C THR A 117 -12.22 -7.68 -11.99
N ASN A 118 -13.35 -7.66 -12.72
CA ASN A 118 -13.35 -7.46 -14.17
C ASN A 118 -12.86 -6.05 -14.52
N ALA A 119 -13.38 -5.00 -13.88
CA ALA A 119 -12.97 -3.62 -14.14
C ALA A 119 -11.45 -3.44 -13.97
N GLU A 120 -10.90 -3.96 -12.87
CA GLU A 120 -9.48 -3.88 -12.57
C GLU A 120 -8.63 -4.64 -13.60
N ARG A 121 -9.02 -5.87 -13.92
CA ARG A 121 -8.35 -6.70 -14.91
C ARG A 121 -8.38 -6.04 -16.29
N ASP A 122 -9.51 -5.48 -16.69
CA ASP A 122 -9.68 -4.89 -18.01
C ASP A 122 -8.85 -3.59 -18.13
N ARG A 123 -8.73 -2.82 -17.04
CA ARG A 123 -7.77 -1.70 -16.97
C ARG A 123 -6.33 -2.18 -17.07
N ARG A 124 -5.94 -3.24 -16.36
CA ARG A 124 -4.58 -3.81 -16.45
C ARG A 124 -4.25 -4.24 -17.88
N LYS A 125 -5.19 -4.90 -18.55
CA LYS A 125 -5.04 -5.29 -19.96
C LYS A 125 -4.90 -4.08 -20.88
N ALA A 126 -5.69 -3.03 -20.65
CA ALA A 126 -5.61 -1.80 -21.44
C ALA A 126 -4.31 -1.03 -21.22
N ALA A 127 -3.73 -1.09 -20.01
CA ALA A 127 -2.48 -0.43 -19.65
C ALA A 127 -1.22 -1.21 -20.05
N ALA A 128 -1.35 -2.49 -20.42
CA ALA A 128 -0.22 -3.29 -20.87
C ALA A 128 0.38 -2.70 -22.17
N PRO A 129 1.72 -2.57 -22.27
CA PRO A 129 2.36 -2.20 -23.52
C PRO A 129 1.90 -3.14 -24.62
N LYS A 130 1.46 -2.56 -25.75
CA LYS A 130 1.30 -3.34 -26.98
C LYS A 130 2.70 -3.57 -27.53
N ASP A 131 3.38 -4.60 -27.04
CA ASP A 131 4.60 -5.06 -27.69
C ASP A 131 4.21 -5.50 -29.10
N GLY A 132 4.74 -4.76 -30.08
CA GLY A 132 4.29 -4.78 -31.48
C GLY A 132 4.48 -6.14 -32.16
N GLY A 133 3.62 -6.37 -33.16
CA GLY A 133 3.88 -7.33 -34.23
C GLY A 133 4.69 -6.70 -35.36
#